data_AF-M5EE16-F1
#
_entry.id   AF-M5EE16-F1
#
_cell.length_a   1.000
_cell.length_b   1.000
_cell.length_c   1.000
_cell.angle_alpha   90.00
_cell.angle_beta   90.00
_cell.angle_gamma   90.00
#
_symmetry.space_group_name_H-M   'P 1'
#
loop_
_entity.id
_entity.type
_entity.pdbx_description
1 polymer ?
#
loop_
_entity_poly.entity_id
_entity_poly.type
_entity_poly.pdbx_seq_one_letter_code
_entity_poly.pdbx_strand_id
1 'polypeptide(L)'
;MFFQLILLALLPFATTATPILERSDKYKPLFCFHKGQDQMYSINDNLTKGICTTLSSGTYLKHLVLSPCRVADHDVAAFKEHCESHNSKSDPTEWKAGSKLDVVWDPKEPYDLYCFVEEVTFDESKTQAGIHIASDATPDVCHALKSGKYQDNKKSCRVAKEDVDGFHKKCLHYYPTGYPPSYSTWIPGTALKPSM
;
A
#
# COMPACT_ATOMS: atom_id res chain seq x y z
N MET A 1 60.41 -15.88 30.60
CA MET A 1 60.06 -15.57 29.20
C MET A 1 58.54 -15.53 29.14
N PHE A 2 57.98 -14.37 29.48
CA PHE A 2 57.42 -13.37 28.56
C PHE A 2 56.17 -13.86 27.82
N PHE A 3 55.03 -13.51 28.41
CA PHE A 3 53.73 -13.36 27.80
C PHE A 3 53.84 -12.56 26.49
N GLN A 4 53.24 -13.05 25.40
CA GLN A 4 52.82 -12.23 24.28
C GLN A 4 51.32 -12.43 24.04
N LEU A 5 50.58 -11.38 24.39
CA LEU A 5 49.22 -11.08 23.94
C LEU A 5 49.30 -10.22 22.67
N ILE A 6 48.13 -10.09 22.00
CA ILE A 6 47.71 -9.05 21.03
C ILE A 6 48.27 -9.28 19.59
N LEU A 7 47.52 -9.31 18.48
CA LEU A 7 46.26 -8.67 18.09
C LEU A 7 45.36 -9.66 17.31
N LEU A 8 44.12 -9.87 17.79
CA LEU A 8 43.00 -10.11 16.89
C LEU A 8 42.63 -8.76 16.27
N ALA A 9 43.04 -8.54 15.03
CA ALA A 9 42.49 -7.47 14.22
C ALA A 9 41.02 -7.79 13.95
N LEU A 10 40.13 -7.01 14.58
CA LEU A 10 38.73 -6.88 14.22
C LEU A 10 38.67 -6.43 12.75
N LEU A 11 38.47 -7.39 11.84
CA LEU A 11 38.02 -7.08 10.49
C LEU A 11 36.66 -6.38 10.64
N PRO A 12 36.48 -5.16 10.12
CA PRO A 12 35.13 -4.65 9.96
C PRO A 12 34.45 -5.61 9.00
N PHE A 13 33.43 -6.32 9.50
CA PHE A 13 32.38 -6.82 8.63
C PHE A 13 31.75 -5.57 8.01
N ALA A 14 32.34 -5.10 6.92
CA ALA A 14 31.59 -4.46 5.87
C ALA A 14 30.53 -5.49 5.49
N THR A 15 29.38 -5.38 6.13
CA THR A 15 28.14 -5.88 5.57
C THR A 15 28.03 -5.19 4.22
N THR A 16 28.53 -5.85 3.19
CA THR A 16 28.07 -5.62 1.85
C THR A 16 26.59 -5.90 1.93
N ALA A 17 25.81 -4.84 2.13
CA ALA A 17 24.41 -4.82 1.79
C ALA A 17 24.41 -5.31 0.35
N THR A 18 24.10 -6.60 0.20
CA THR A 18 23.88 -7.19 -1.10
C THR A 18 22.84 -6.29 -1.71
N PRO A 19 23.11 -5.63 -2.86
CA PRO A 19 22.05 -4.89 -3.52
C PRO A 19 20.94 -5.92 -3.68
N ILE A 20 19.81 -5.67 -3.01
CA ILE A 20 18.59 -6.40 -3.26
C ILE A 20 18.44 -6.28 -4.76
N LEU A 21 18.70 -7.37 -5.49
CA LEU A 21 18.53 -7.40 -6.93
C LEU A 21 17.09 -6.97 -7.16
N GLU A 22 16.89 -5.70 -7.52
CA GLU A 22 15.61 -5.20 -7.99
C GLU A 22 15.25 -6.10 -9.16
N ARG A 23 14.33 -7.03 -8.92
CA ARG A 23 13.77 -7.91 -9.96
C ARG A 23 13.21 -6.99 -11.03
N SER A 24 13.94 -6.85 -12.15
CA SER A 24 13.61 -6.09 -13.35
C SER A 24 12.13 -5.68 -13.44
N ASP A 25 11.84 -4.39 -13.35
CA ASP A 25 10.50 -3.81 -13.48
C ASP A 25 10.06 -3.66 -14.95
N LYS A 26 10.71 -4.38 -15.87
CA LYS A 26 10.45 -4.36 -17.30
C LYS A 26 8.97 -4.66 -17.60
N TYR A 27 8.29 -3.72 -18.26
CA TYR A 27 6.86 -3.75 -18.58
C TYR A 27 5.90 -3.85 -17.38
N LYS A 28 6.39 -3.72 -16.14
CA LYS A 28 5.52 -3.76 -14.98
C LYS A 28 4.71 -2.46 -14.89
N PRO A 29 3.45 -2.53 -14.43
CA PRO A 29 2.68 -1.33 -14.13
C PRO A 29 3.38 -0.53 -13.02
N LEU A 30 3.73 0.72 -13.27
CA LEU A 30 4.33 1.64 -12.30
C LEU A 30 3.28 2.61 -11.76
N PHE A 31 3.38 2.89 -10.47
CA PHE A 31 2.51 3.81 -9.74
C PHE A 31 3.33 4.76 -8.88
N CYS A 32 2.77 5.95 -8.64
CA CYS A 32 3.17 6.82 -7.54
C CYS A 32 2.20 6.65 -6.37
N PHE A 33 2.73 6.33 -5.20
CA PHE A 33 1.95 6.16 -3.98
C PHE A 33 2.52 7.00 -2.84
N HIS A 34 1.67 7.42 -1.90
CA HIS A 34 2.16 8.07 -0.68
C HIS A 34 3.02 7.06 0.09
N LYS A 35 4.18 7.51 0.55
CA LYS A 35 5.07 6.72 1.39
C LYS A 35 4.42 6.55 2.77
N GLY A 36 4.19 5.31 3.15
CA GLY A 36 3.47 4.95 4.37
C GLY A 36 3.05 3.48 4.36
N GLN A 37 2.19 3.12 5.30
CA GLN A 37 1.56 1.79 5.34
C GLN A 37 0.41 1.73 4.34
N ASP A 38 0.21 0.56 3.74
CA ASP A 38 -0.84 0.23 2.76
C ASP A 38 -0.85 1.07 1.48
N GLN A 39 0.25 0.97 0.73
CA GLN A 39 0.52 1.69 -0.53
C GLN A 39 -0.53 1.46 -1.61
N MET A 40 -1.23 0.33 -1.55
CA MET A 40 -2.37 0.03 -2.41
C MET A 40 -3.40 1.16 -2.37
N TYR A 41 -3.60 1.79 -1.21
CA TYR A 41 -4.68 2.75 -0.98
C TYR A 41 -4.31 4.22 -1.18
N SER A 42 -3.07 4.48 -1.58
CA SER A 42 -2.52 5.83 -1.71
C SER A 42 -1.98 6.12 -3.10
N ILE A 43 -2.46 5.42 -4.14
CA ILE A 43 -2.09 5.75 -5.52
C ILE A 43 -2.57 7.15 -5.88
N ASN A 44 -1.65 7.97 -6.38
CA ASN A 44 -1.96 9.27 -6.97
C ASN A 44 -1.95 9.15 -8.50
N ASP A 45 -3.15 8.97 -9.06
CA ASP A 45 -3.35 8.84 -10.50
C ASP A 45 -2.94 10.09 -11.27
N ASN A 46 -3.15 11.28 -10.70
CA ASN A 46 -2.80 12.54 -11.35
C ASN A 46 -1.28 12.71 -11.46
N LEU A 47 -0.56 12.42 -10.38
CA LEU A 47 0.90 12.42 -10.37
C LEU A 47 1.46 11.34 -11.29
N THR A 48 0.95 10.11 -11.17
CA THR A 48 1.34 8.97 -12.02
C THR A 48 1.15 9.31 -13.50
N LYS A 49 -0.02 9.86 -13.89
CA LYS A 49 -0.31 10.30 -15.25
C LYS A 49 0.64 11.42 -15.70
N GLY A 50 0.81 12.44 -14.87
CA GLY A 50 1.65 13.60 -15.16
C GLY A 50 3.07 13.17 -15.53
N ILE A 51 3.70 12.36 -14.68
CA ILE A 51 5.04 11.81 -14.92
C ILE A 51 5.02 10.93 -16.17
N CYS A 52 4.05 10.02 -16.28
CA CYS A 52 3.98 9.09 -17.41
C CYS A 52 3.97 9.81 -18.76
N THR A 53 3.21 10.91 -18.87
CA THR A 53 3.13 11.69 -20.12
C THR A 53 4.38 12.49 -20.47
N THR A 54 5.30 12.67 -19.52
CA THR A 54 6.59 13.33 -19.78
C THR A 54 7.70 12.39 -20.25
N LEU A 55 7.50 11.08 -20.10
CA LEU A 55 8.50 10.06 -20.44
C LEU A 55 8.36 9.62 -21.90
N SER A 56 9.48 9.38 -22.57
CA SER A 56 9.52 9.10 -24.01
C SER A 56 8.79 7.81 -24.42
N SER A 57 8.79 6.82 -23.53
CA SER A 57 8.12 5.52 -23.70
C SER A 57 6.86 5.36 -22.84
N GLY A 58 6.41 6.44 -22.18
CA GLY A 58 5.32 6.41 -21.22
C GLY A 58 3.96 6.14 -21.85
N THR A 59 3.27 5.11 -21.36
CA THR A 59 1.89 4.78 -21.72
C THR A 59 1.01 4.69 -20.48
N TYR A 60 0.12 5.66 -20.31
CA TYR A 60 -0.83 5.70 -19.20
C TYR A 60 -2.11 4.92 -19.51
N LEU A 61 -2.48 3.96 -18.66
CA LEU A 61 -3.58 3.02 -18.91
C LEU A 61 -4.86 3.37 -18.12
N LYS A 62 -5.64 4.32 -18.64
CA LYS A 62 -6.81 4.96 -17.99
C LYS A 62 -8.06 4.08 -17.74
N HIS A 63 -8.02 2.78 -18.03
CA HIS A 63 -9.20 1.88 -18.01
C HIS A 63 -8.95 0.52 -17.35
N LEU A 64 -7.82 0.38 -16.66
CA LEU A 64 -7.55 -0.79 -15.83
C LEU A 64 -8.03 -0.51 -14.39
N VAL A 65 -8.23 -1.59 -13.61
CA VAL A 65 -8.68 -1.54 -12.19
C VAL A 65 -7.85 -0.56 -11.36
N LEU A 66 -6.57 -0.47 -11.69
CA LEU A 66 -5.65 0.57 -11.26
C LEU A 66 -5.16 1.25 -12.55
N SER A 67 -4.88 2.56 -12.55
CA SER A 67 -4.44 3.27 -13.76
C SER A 67 -2.91 3.45 -13.79
N PRO A 68 -2.12 2.44 -14.20
CA PRO A 68 -0.66 2.50 -14.14
C PRO A 68 -0.05 3.31 -15.28
N CYS A 69 1.22 3.66 -15.08
CA CYS A 69 2.14 3.97 -16.16
C CYS A 69 2.89 2.69 -16.60
N ARG A 70 2.99 2.44 -17.90
CA ARG A 70 3.96 1.49 -18.47
C ARG A 70 5.05 2.25 -19.20
N VAL A 71 6.29 1.86 -18.97
CA VAL A 71 7.48 2.46 -19.60
C VAL A 71 8.43 1.37 -20.05
N ALA A 72 9.33 1.69 -20.98
CA ALA A 72 10.48 0.86 -21.30
C ALA A 72 11.56 0.97 -20.21
N ASP A 73 12.50 0.02 -20.18
CA ASP A 73 13.54 -0.07 -19.12
C ASP A 73 14.33 1.23 -18.90
N HIS A 74 14.61 1.97 -19.98
CA HIS A 74 15.38 3.21 -19.91
C HIS A 74 14.64 4.36 -19.21
N ASP A 75 13.31 4.32 -19.15
CA ASP A 75 12.48 5.35 -18.52
C ASP A 75 12.03 4.97 -17.09
N VAL A 76 12.31 3.75 -16.62
CA VAL A 76 11.94 3.31 -15.26
C VAL A 76 12.60 4.18 -14.20
N ALA A 77 13.89 4.48 -14.35
CA ALA A 77 14.63 5.30 -13.39
C ALA A 77 14.10 6.74 -13.33
N ALA A 78 13.83 7.34 -14.49
CA ALA A 78 13.25 8.68 -14.59
C ALA A 78 11.84 8.74 -13.98
N PHE A 79 11.01 7.71 -14.18
CA PHE A 79 9.72 7.61 -13.51
C PHE A 79 9.88 7.62 -11.98
N LYS A 80 10.78 6.77 -11.44
CA LYS A 80 11.02 6.67 -9.99
C LYS A 80 11.50 8.02 -9.43
N GLU A 81 12.47 8.65 -10.09
CA GLU A 81 13.03 9.94 -9.68
C GLU A 81 11.97 11.06 -9.67
N HIS A 82 11.20 11.21 -10.75
CA HIS A 82 10.17 12.25 -10.84
C HIS A 82 9.05 12.04 -9.81
N CYS A 83 8.74 10.79 -9.49
CA CYS A 83 7.75 10.44 -8.50
C CYS A 83 8.22 10.82 -7.09
N GLU A 84 9.42 10.40 -6.72
CA GLU A 84 9.97 10.56 -5.37
C GLU A 84 10.46 11.98 -5.09
N SER A 85 10.80 12.75 -6.13
CA SER A 85 11.11 14.17 -6.03
C SER A 85 9.90 15.09 -6.03
N HIS A 86 8.69 14.55 -6.23
CA HIS A 86 7.45 15.33 -6.27
C HIS A 86 7.03 15.84 -4.88
N ASN A 87 7.74 16.81 -4.33
CA ASN A 87 7.26 17.59 -3.18
C ASN A 87 6.76 18.94 -3.67
N SER A 88 5.45 19.05 -3.91
CA SER A 88 4.85 20.37 -4.07
C SER A 88 5.07 21.15 -2.77
N LYS A 89 5.37 22.45 -2.84
CA LYS A 89 5.67 23.29 -1.66
C LYS A 89 4.53 23.34 -0.62
N SER A 90 3.38 22.75 -0.92
CA SER A 90 2.16 22.68 -0.11
C SER A 90 1.81 21.27 0.39
N ASP A 91 2.52 20.22 -0.03
CA ASP A 91 2.17 18.84 0.32
C ASP A 91 3.25 18.22 1.24
N PRO A 92 2.94 17.91 2.51
CA PRO A 92 3.87 17.23 3.41
C PRO A 92 4.03 15.73 3.07
N THR A 93 3.36 15.23 2.05
CA THR A 93 3.42 13.84 1.61
C THR A 93 4.76 13.50 0.95
N GLU A 94 5.50 12.56 1.53
CA GLU A 94 6.57 11.87 0.81
C GLU A 94 5.98 10.84 -0.17
N TRP A 95 6.52 10.78 -1.39
CA TRP A 95 6.08 9.85 -2.43
C TRP A 95 7.06 8.71 -2.62
N LYS A 96 6.57 7.56 -3.09
CA LYS A 96 7.39 6.42 -3.51
C LYS A 96 6.86 5.85 -4.83
N ALA A 97 7.77 5.43 -5.70
CA ALA A 97 7.45 4.74 -6.93
C ALA A 97 7.59 3.23 -6.78
N GLY A 98 6.78 2.47 -7.49
CA GLY A 98 6.89 1.01 -7.47
C GLY A 98 5.95 0.29 -8.41
N SER A 99 6.29 -0.96 -8.66
CA SER A 99 5.53 -1.89 -9.51
C SER A 99 4.66 -2.88 -8.74
N LYS A 100 4.95 -3.02 -7.43
CA LYS A 100 4.25 -3.89 -6.50
C LYS A 100 3.61 -3.01 -5.44
N LEU A 101 2.30 -3.10 -5.33
CA LEU A 101 1.57 -2.53 -4.21
C LEU A 101 1.81 -3.46 -3.02
N ASP A 102 2.53 -2.98 -2.01
CA ASP A 102 2.69 -3.71 -0.76
C ASP A 102 1.68 -3.18 0.26
N VAL A 103 0.82 -4.09 0.73
CA VAL A 103 0.00 -3.87 1.93
C VAL A 103 0.89 -4.25 3.12
N VAL A 104 1.15 -3.27 3.99
CA VAL A 104 2.04 -3.45 5.14
C VAL A 104 1.20 -3.30 6.38
N TRP A 105 0.79 -4.44 6.95
CA TRP A 105 0.05 -4.48 8.20
C TRP A 105 0.96 -4.10 9.38
N ASP A 106 0.96 -2.82 9.74
CA ASP A 106 1.72 -2.28 10.88
C ASP A 106 0.85 -1.31 11.72
N PRO A 107 -0.21 -1.82 12.36
CA PRO A 107 -1.19 -1.00 13.08
C PRO A 107 -0.55 -0.23 14.25
N LYS A 108 -0.86 1.06 14.36
CA LYS A 108 -0.34 1.97 15.40
C LYS A 108 -1.46 2.52 16.27
N GLU A 109 -1.13 2.90 17.51
CA GLU A 109 -2.10 3.52 18.40
C GLU A 109 -2.42 4.98 17.97
N PRO A 110 -3.70 5.39 17.99
CA PRO A 110 -4.89 4.57 18.22
C PRO A 110 -5.15 3.63 17.02
N TYR A 111 -5.42 2.35 17.30
CA TYR A 111 -5.59 1.30 16.28
C TYR A 111 -6.88 1.49 15.47
N ASP A 112 -6.86 2.42 14.51
CA ASP A 112 -7.92 2.66 13.54
C ASP A 112 -7.69 1.72 12.33
N LEU A 113 -8.55 0.71 12.19
CA LEU A 113 -8.40 -0.38 11.22
C LEU A 113 -9.55 -0.40 10.21
N TYR A 114 -9.29 -0.93 9.02
CA TYR A 114 -10.21 -0.93 7.88
C TYR A 114 -10.22 -2.29 7.18
N CYS A 115 -11.37 -2.65 6.61
CA CYS A 115 -11.51 -3.75 5.66
C CYS A 115 -11.80 -3.21 4.27
N PHE A 116 -10.93 -3.56 3.34
CA PHE A 116 -11.00 -3.19 1.94
C PHE A 116 -11.35 -4.40 1.08
N VAL A 117 -12.00 -4.15 -0.05
CA VAL A 117 -12.23 -5.15 -1.09
C VAL A 117 -11.17 -4.99 -2.19
N GLU A 118 -10.48 -6.08 -2.53
CA GLU A 118 -9.44 -6.10 -3.57
C GLU A 118 -10.05 -6.13 -4.99
N GLU A 119 -11.16 -6.85 -5.16
CA GLU A 119 -11.88 -6.98 -6.43
C GLU A 119 -13.41 -7.05 -6.18
N VAL A 120 -14.17 -6.14 -6.81
CA VAL A 120 -15.61 -6.29 -6.98
C VAL A 120 -15.92 -6.66 -8.42
N THR A 121 -16.73 -7.69 -8.61
CA THR A 121 -17.11 -8.21 -9.93
C THR A 121 -18.26 -7.41 -10.58
N PHE A 122 -18.84 -6.41 -9.91
CA PHE A 122 -20.16 -5.87 -10.25
C PHE A 122 -20.32 -4.35 -10.38
N ASP A 123 -19.27 -3.52 -10.19
CA ASP A 123 -19.44 -2.06 -10.36
C ASP A 123 -19.19 -1.60 -11.80
N GLU A 124 -20.23 -0.97 -12.39
CA GLU A 124 -20.23 -0.41 -13.76
C GLU A 124 -19.31 0.81 -13.93
N SER A 125 -18.65 1.26 -12.86
CA SER A 125 -17.53 2.19 -12.91
C SER A 125 -16.26 1.47 -12.44
N LYS A 126 -15.42 1.09 -13.40
CA LYS A 126 -14.09 0.49 -13.15
C LYS A 126 -13.16 1.39 -12.32
N THR A 127 -13.53 2.65 -12.11
CA THR A 127 -12.84 3.65 -11.29
C THR A 127 -13.12 3.51 -9.79
N GLN A 128 -14.16 2.77 -9.41
CA GLN A 128 -14.62 2.61 -8.03
C GLN A 128 -14.28 1.24 -7.42
N ALA A 129 -14.14 0.21 -8.27
CA ALA A 129 -13.89 -1.16 -7.84
C ALA A 129 -12.56 -1.41 -7.09
N GLY A 130 -11.60 -0.48 -7.16
CA GLY A 130 -10.27 -0.70 -6.59
C GLY A 130 -10.21 -0.62 -5.08
N ILE A 131 -10.96 0.29 -4.44
CA ILE A 131 -10.80 0.59 -3.01
C ILE A 131 -12.02 1.37 -2.51
N HIS A 132 -13.16 0.73 -2.41
CA HIS A 132 -14.14 1.22 -1.45
C HIS A 132 -13.81 0.60 -0.09
N ILE A 133 -13.80 1.43 0.97
CA ILE A 133 -14.22 0.90 2.27
C ILE A 133 -15.58 0.30 1.97
N ALA A 134 -15.68 -1.01 1.86
CA ALA A 134 -17.00 -1.60 1.73
C ALA A 134 -17.71 -1.23 3.02
N SER A 135 -18.75 -0.40 2.88
CA SER A 135 -19.38 0.31 3.99
C SER A 135 -19.83 -0.64 5.10
N ASP A 136 -19.96 -1.93 4.79
CA ASP A 136 -20.56 -2.95 5.65
C ASP A 136 -19.50 -3.87 6.28
N ALA A 137 -18.37 -4.16 5.60
CA ALA A 137 -17.38 -5.11 6.12
C ALA A 137 -16.59 -4.59 7.32
N THR A 138 -16.14 -3.32 7.27
CA THR A 138 -15.44 -2.71 8.40
C THR A 138 -16.31 -2.65 9.66
N PRO A 139 -17.57 -2.14 9.62
CA PRO A 139 -18.41 -2.16 10.81
C PRO A 139 -18.79 -3.57 11.27
N ASP A 140 -19.08 -4.51 10.37
CA ASP A 140 -19.41 -5.90 10.74
C ASP A 140 -18.26 -6.59 11.49
N VAL A 141 -17.05 -6.51 10.94
CA VAL A 141 -15.84 -7.05 11.60
C VAL A 141 -15.62 -6.33 12.92
N CYS A 142 -15.85 -5.02 12.98
CA CYS A 142 -15.69 -4.24 14.20
C CYS A 142 -16.64 -4.71 15.31
N HIS A 143 -17.92 -4.87 14.99
CA HIS A 143 -18.95 -5.28 15.95
C HIS A 143 -18.76 -6.72 16.42
N ALA A 144 -18.05 -7.55 15.66
CA ALA A 144 -17.70 -8.91 16.04
C ALA A 144 -16.50 -9.01 17.01
N LEU A 145 -15.85 -7.90 17.37
CA LEU A 145 -14.72 -7.84 18.29
C LEU A 145 -15.14 -7.24 19.64
N LYS A 146 -14.53 -7.72 20.72
CA LYS A 146 -14.92 -7.33 22.09
C LYS A 146 -14.66 -5.85 22.38
N SER A 147 -13.53 -5.31 21.90
CA SER A 147 -13.13 -3.91 22.06
C SER A 147 -13.48 -3.04 20.86
N GLY A 148 -14.08 -3.62 19.82
CA GLY A 148 -14.39 -2.93 18.57
C GLY A 148 -15.37 -1.78 18.76
N LYS A 149 -14.96 -0.58 18.35
CA LYS A 149 -15.77 0.63 18.33
C LYS A 149 -15.72 1.27 16.96
N TYR A 150 -16.78 1.07 16.18
CA TYR A 150 -16.87 1.66 14.86
C TYR A 150 -16.98 3.19 14.95
N GLN A 151 -16.21 3.89 14.12
CA GLN A 151 -16.15 5.35 14.04
C GLN A 151 -16.83 5.80 12.74
N ASP A 152 -18.10 6.15 12.81
CA ASP A 152 -18.92 6.48 11.62
C ASP A 152 -18.36 7.60 10.75
N ASN A 153 -17.77 8.62 11.36
CA ASN A 153 -17.18 9.77 10.69
C ASN A 153 -15.90 9.43 9.92
N LYS A 154 -15.14 8.44 10.39
CA LYS A 154 -13.88 7.99 9.79
C LYS A 154 -14.03 6.70 8.99
N LYS A 155 -15.17 6.03 9.14
CA LYS A 155 -15.42 4.68 8.60
C LYS A 155 -14.34 3.67 9.03
N SER A 156 -13.83 3.82 10.25
CA SER A 156 -12.77 3.00 10.83
C SER A 156 -13.29 2.15 12.00
N CYS A 157 -12.64 1.01 12.25
CA CYS A 157 -12.81 0.28 13.49
C CYS A 157 -11.70 0.62 14.46
N ARG A 158 -12.04 1.17 15.62
CA ARG A 158 -11.08 1.35 16.70
C ARG A 158 -11.10 0.14 17.62
N VAL A 159 -9.94 -0.48 17.85
CA VAL A 159 -9.80 -1.65 18.72
C VAL A 159 -8.75 -1.41 19.80
N ALA A 160 -8.79 -2.22 20.87
CA ALA A 160 -7.68 -2.36 21.79
C ALA A 160 -6.60 -3.29 21.18
N LYS A 161 -5.37 -3.22 21.70
CA LYS A 161 -4.22 -3.96 21.15
C LYS A 161 -4.48 -5.46 21.01
N GLU A 162 -5.17 -6.04 21.98
CA GLU A 162 -5.51 -7.46 22.02
C GLU A 162 -6.43 -7.94 20.88
N ASP A 163 -7.21 -7.04 20.27
CA ASP A 163 -8.16 -7.39 19.21
C ASP A 163 -7.64 -7.06 17.81
N VAL A 164 -6.44 -6.49 17.68
CA VAL A 164 -5.82 -6.14 16.38
C VAL A 164 -5.67 -7.37 15.48
N ASP A 165 -5.12 -8.46 16.00
CA ASP A 165 -4.99 -9.72 15.24
C ASP A 165 -6.34 -10.37 14.94
N GLY A 166 -7.31 -10.17 15.85
CA GLY A 166 -8.69 -10.61 15.67
C GLY A 166 -9.35 -9.91 14.50
N PHE A 167 -9.18 -8.59 14.40
CA PHE A 167 -9.62 -7.78 13.27
C PHE A 167 -8.98 -8.28 11.98
N HIS A 168 -7.65 -8.38 11.94
CA HIS A 168 -6.90 -8.82 10.78
C HIS A 168 -7.42 -10.16 10.22
N LYS A 169 -7.60 -11.17 11.08
CA LYS A 169 -8.11 -12.48 10.70
C LYS A 169 -9.55 -12.44 10.21
N LYS A 170 -10.45 -11.75 10.93
CA LYS A 170 -11.86 -11.65 10.55
C LYS A 170 -12.05 -10.93 9.23
N CYS A 171 -11.22 -9.92 8.96
CA CYS A 171 -11.21 -9.19 7.71
C CYS A 171 -10.89 -10.09 6.52
N LEU A 172 -9.77 -10.83 6.58
CA LEU A 172 -9.33 -11.75 5.52
C LEU A 172 -10.33 -12.87 5.22
N HIS A 173 -11.17 -13.23 6.21
CA HIS A 173 -12.20 -14.28 6.09
C HIS A 173 -13.62 -13.71 6.06
N TYR A 174 -13.77 -12.40 5.84
CA TYR A 174 -15.08 -11.79 5.81
C TYR A 174 -15.88 -12.35 4.63
N TYR A 175 -17.09 -12.78 4.91
CA TYR A 175 -18.01 -13.28 3.90
C TYR A 175 -19.35 -12.58 4.09
N PRO A 176 -19.81 -11.77 3.12
CA PRO A 176 -21.06 -11.05 3.26
C PRO A 176 -22.22 -12.04 3.40
N THR A 177 -23.12 -11.78 4.35
CA THR A 177 -24.29 -12.64 4.61
C THR A 177 -25.48 -12.35 3.67
N GLY A 178 -25.33 -11.41 2.73
CA GLY A 178 -26.34 -10.98 1.76
C GLY A 178 -25.99 -11.32 0.28
N TYR A 179 -26.94 -11.03 -0.62
CA TYR A 179 -26.80 -11.22 -2.06
C TYR A 179 -26.27 -9.93 -2.74
N PRO A 180 -25.42 -10.02 -3.79
CA PRO A 180 -24.84 -11.22 -4.38
C PRO A 180 -23.60 -11.74 -3.61
N PRO A 181 -23.33 -13.07 -3.62
CA PRO A 181 -22.09 -13.61 -3.10
C PRO A 181 -20.99 -13.39 -4.14
N SER A 182 -20.34 -12.23 -4.13
CA SER A 182 -19.14 -12.06 -4.95
C SER A 182 -17.91 -12.53 -4.18
N TYR A 183 -17.06 -13.27 -4.89
CA TYR A 183 -15.71 -13.72 -4.54
C TYR A 183 -14.75 -12.54 -4.32
N SER A 184 -15.09 -11.69 -3.37
CA SER A 184 -14.29 -10.53 -3.02
C SER A 184 -13.20 -10.98 -2.06
N THR A 185 -11.95 -10.85 -2.49
CA THR A 185 -10.83 -10.95 -1.57
C THR A 185 -10.83 -9.71 -0.69
N TRP A 186 -10.81 -9.92 0.61
CA TRP A 186 -10.80 -8.86 1.61
C TRP A 186 -9.40 -8.65 2.14
N ILE A 187 -9.01 -7.40 2.29
CA ILE A 187 -7.68 -7.03 2.74
C ILE A 187 -7.80 -6.08 3.95
N PRO A 188 -7.18 -6.40 5.08
CA PRO A 188 -7.09 -5.50 6.22
C PRO A 188 -6.08 -4.38 5.93
N GLY A 189 -6.36 -3.18 6.40
CA GLY A 189 -5.40 -2.08 6.40
C GLY A 189 -5.58 -1.10 7.54
N THR A 190 -4.63 -0.16 7.66
CA THR A 190 -4.43 0.76 8.79
C THR A 190 -4.54 2.22 8.37
N ALA A 191 -4.56 2.51 7.06
CA ALA A 191 -4.67 3.87 6.53
C ALA A 191 -5.76 3.98 5.46
N LEU A 192 -6.51 5.08 5.49
CA LEU A 192 -7.32 5.51 4.35
C LEU A 192 -6.49 6.36 3.42
N LYS A 193 -6.91 6.40 2.15
CA LYS A 193 -6.41 7.36 1.16
C LYS A 193 -6.31 8.73 1.84
N PRO A 194 -5.12 9.34 1.94
CA PRO A 194 -4.98 10.69 2.47
C PRO A 194 -5.94 11.60 1.72
N SER A 195 -6.77 12.30 2.49
CA SER A 195 -7.66 13.33 1.97
C SER A 195 -6.79 14.43 1.35
N MET A 196 -6.88 14.59 0.03
CA MET A 196 -6.36 15.76 -0.69
C MET A 196 -7.03 17.04 -0.19
#